data_AF-A0A0R2JNH0-F1
#
_entry.id   AF-A0A0R2JNH0-F1
#
_cell.length_a   1.000
_cell.length_b   1.000
_cell.length_c   1.000
_cell.angle_alpha   90.00
_cell.angle_beta   90.00
_cell.angle_gamma   90.00
#
_symmetry.space_group_name_H-M   'P 1'
#
loop_
_entity.id
_entity.type
_entity.pdbx_description
1 polymer ?
#
loop_
_entity_poly.entity_id
_entity_poly.type
_entity_poly.pdbx_seq_one_letter_code
_entity_poly.pdbx_strand_id
1 'polypeptide(L)' 'MTNEKEQTFEEKLTTLESIVTQLEKGEIPLEQAIEVFQKGMVLSKELQQSLQTAEQSLTKIVQDDGQIQDFQSEDK' A
#
# COMPACT_ATOMS: atom_id res chain seq x y z
N MET A 1 24.79 3.57 -14.58
CA MET A 1 23.56 2.80 -14.31
C MET A 1 22.84 3.53 -13.19
N THR A 2 21.78 4.24 -13.51
CA THR A 2 21.06 5.11 -12.58
C THR A 2 20.32 4.23 -11.58
N ASN A 3 20.70 4.35 -10.31
CA ASN A 3 20.11 3.63 -9.19
C ASN A 3 18.71 4.20 -8.93
N GLU A 4 17.68 3.66 -9.60
CA GLU A 4 16.30 3.94 -9.24
C GLU A 4 16.07 3.40 -7.83
N LYS A 5 16.13 4.29 -6.85
CA LYS A 5 15.75 3.97 -5.47
C LYS A 5 14.25 3.69 -5.50
N GLU A 6 13.87 2.42 -5.37
CA GLU A 6 12.49 2.07 -5.07
C GLU A 6 12.05 2.84 -3.83
N GLN A 7 10.89 3.50 -3.92
CA GLN A 7 10.33 4.23 -2.79
C GLN A 7 9.99 3.26 -1.67
N THR A 8 10.29 3.65 -0.44
CA THR A 8 9.92 2.93 0.78
C THR A 8 8.40 2.91 0.98
N PHE A 9 7.92 2.01 1.84
CA PHE A 9 6.50 1.92 2.17
C PHE A 9 5.96 3.25 2.72
N GLU A 10 6.70 3.88 3.62
CA GLU A 10 6.37 5.14 4.25
C GLU A 10 6.29 6.28 3.22
N GLU A 11 7.24 6.36 2.29
CA GLU A 11 7.22 7.37 1.21
C GLU A 11 6.00 7.19 0.28
N LYS A 12 5.65 5.94 -0.05
CA LYS A 12 4.46 5.63 -0.84
C LYS A 12 3.18 5.99 -0.09
N LEU A 13 3.12 5.72 1.22
CA LEU A 13 1.98 6.07 2.07
C LEU A 13 1.78 7.59 2.15
N THR A 14 2.84 8.35 2.43
CA THR A 14 2.77 9.82 2.43
C THR A 14 2.36 10.38 1.06
N THR A 15 2.79 9.75 -0.03
CA THR A 15 2.36 10.14 -1.38
C THR A 15 0.86 9.91 -1.57
N LEU A 16 0.32 8.78 -1.09
CA LEU A 16 -1.10 8.47 -1.17
C LEU A 16 -1.94 9.44 -0.32
N GLU A 17 -1.50 9.78 0.89
CA GLU A 17 -2.17 10.78 1.75
C GLU A 17 -2.25 12.16 1.08
N SER A 18 -1.17 12.57 0.41
CA SER A 18 -1.14 13.82 -0.37
C SER A 18 -2.12 13.78 -1.55
N ILE A 19 -2.23 12.65 -2.24
CA ILE A 19 -3.20 12.44 -3.31
C ILE A 19 -4.64 12.58 -2.80
N VAL A 20 -4.97 11.92 -1.69
CA VAL A 20 -6.30 12.01 -1.06
C VAL A 20 -6.60 13.45 -0.68
N THR A 21 -5.67 14.13 -0.01
CA THR A 21 -5.83 15.53 0.41
C THR A 21 -6.09 16.45 -0.79
N GLN A 22 -5.41 16.24 -1.92
CA GLN A 22 -5.62 17.03 -3.13
C GLN A 22 -7.00 16.79 -3.75
N LEU A 23 -7.46 15.54 -3.78
CA LEU A 23 -8.78 15.18 -4.28
C LEU A 23 -9.90 15.75 -3.40
N GLU A 24 -9.75 15.69 -2.08
CA GLU A 24 -10.73 16.21 -1.11
C GLU A 24 -10.88 17.73 -1.18
N LYS A 25 -9.77 18.45 -1.44
CA LYS A 25 -9.82 19.91 -1.61
C LYS A 25 -10.59 20.34 -2.87
N GLY A 26 -10.64 19.49 -3.89
CA GLY A 26 -11.36 19.80 -5.14
C GLY A 26 -10.77 20.96 -5.94
N GLU A 27 -9.52 21.36 -5.66
CA GLU A 27 -8.85 22.50 -6.30
C GLU A 27 -8.20 22.14 -7.65
N ILE A 28 -8.26 20.86 -8.06
CA ILE A 28 -7.66 20.37 -9.30
C ILE A 28 -8.70 20.20 -10.41
N PRO A 29 -8.35 20.49 -11.69
CA PRO A 29 -9.22 20.23 -12.84
C PRO A 29 -9.63 18.76 -12.93
N LEU A 30 -10.81 18.49 -13.51
CA LEU A 30 -11.38 17.14 -13.61
C LEU A 30 -10.42 16.15 -14.30
N GLU A 31 -9.78 16.55 -15.38
CA GLU A 31 -8.83 15.72 -16.11
C GLU A 31 -7.65 15.32 -15.22
N GLN A 32 -7.12 16.25 -14.43
CA GLN A 32 -6.03 15.98 -13.48
C GLN A 32 -6.51 15.14 -12.28
N ALA A 33 -7.75 15.34 -11.83
CA ALA A 33 -8.34 14.54 -10.77
C ALA A 33 -8.41 13.06 -11.15
N ILE A 34 -8.71 12.75 -12.41
CA ILE A 34 -8.74 11.38 -12.92
C ILE A 34 -7.33 10.76 -12.89
N GLU A 35 -6.31 11.49 -13.35
CA GLU A 35 -4.92 11.00 -13.33
C GLU A 35 -4.41 10.76 -11.90
N VAL A 36 -4.67 11.73 -11.01
CA VAL A 36 -4.27 11.66 -9.59
C VAL A 36 -4.98 10.52 -8.87
N PHE A 37 -6.27 10.31 -9.16
CA PHE A 37 -7.05 9.19 -8.64
C PHE A 37 -6.49 7.83 -9.11
N GLN A 38 -6.20 7.68 -10.41
CA GLN A 38 -5.61 6.45 -10.94
C GLN A 38 -4.26 6.14 -10.27
N LYS A 39 -3.41 7.16 -10.10
CA LYS A 39 -2.15 7.01 -9.37
C LYS A 39 -2.37 6.57 -7.92
N GLY A 40 -3.35 7.17 -7.25
CA GLY A 40 -3.76 6.79 -5.88
C GLY A 40 -4.20 5.33 -5.79
N MET A 41 -4.97 4.84 -6.76
CA MET A 41 -5.41 3.44 -6.82
C MET A 41 -4.22 2.47 -6.97
N VAL A 42 -3.26 2.79 -7.83
CA VAL A 42 -2.05 1.96 -8.00
C VAL A 42 -1.24 1.91 -6.71
N LEU A 43 -0.98 3.07 -6.10
CA LEU A 43 -0.26 3.15 -4.82
C LEU A 43 -0.96 2.38 -3.70
N SER A 44 -2.29 2.51 -3.60
CA SER A 44 -3.08 1.78 -2.60
C SER A 44 -2.92 0.27 -2.75
N LYS A 45 -2.97 -0.24 -4.00
CA LYS A 45 -2.78 -1.66 -4.29
C LYS A 45 -1.37 -2.14 -3.94
N GLU A 46 -0.35 -1.36 -4.24
CA GLU A 46 1.05 -1.69 -3.89
C GLU A 46 1.27 -1.74 -2.37
N LEU A 47 0.71 -0.78 -1.63
CA LEU A 47 0.78 -0.76 -0.17
C LEU A 47 0.07 -1.98 0.43
N GLN A 48 -1.12 -2.32 -0.07
CA GLN A 48 -1.84 -3.52 0.36
C GLN A 48 -1.03 -4.80 0.11
N GLN A 49 -0.42 -4.94 -1.07
CA GLN A 49 0.43 -6.09 -1.39
C GLN A 49 1.67 -6.17 -0.49
N SER A 50 2.27 -5.02 -0.16
CA SER A 50 3.41 -4.95 0.75
C SER A 50 3.05 -5.44 2.14
N LEU A 51 1.89 -5.00 2.66
CA LEU A 51 1.37 -5.45 3.96
C LEU A 51 1.06 -6.95 3.94
N GLN A 52 0.39 -7.45 2.90
CA GLN A 52 0.08 -8.88 2.76
C GLN A 52 1.36 -9.74 2.72
N THR A 53 2.41 -9.26 2.05
CA THR A 53 3.69 -9.97 1.98
C THR A 53 4.38 -10.00 3.35
N ALA A 54 4.31 -8.90 4.10
CA ALA A 54 4.84 -8.81 5.46
C ALA A 54 4.08 -9.77 6.42
N GLU A 55 2.75 -9.79 6.34
CA GLU A 55 1.90 -10.70 7.10
C GLU A 55 2.22 -12.17 6.80
N GLN A 56 2.32 -12.55 5.53
CA GLN A 56 2.70 -13.91 5.14
C GLN A 56 4.09 -14.31 5.64
N SER A 57 5.03 -13.36 5.65
CA SER A 57 6.40 -13.59 6.13
C SER A 57 6.43 -13.82 7.64
N LEU A 58 5.65 -13.05 8.41
CA LEU A 58 5.47 -13.26 9.85
C LEU A 58 4.82 -14.61 10.14
N THR A 59 3.75 -14.96 9.41
CA THR A 59 3.08 -16.25 9.54
C THR A 59 4.03 -17.41 9.29
N LYS A 60 4.95 -17.31 8.32
CA LYS A 60 5.97 -18.34 8.02
C LYS A 60 6.99 -18.52 9.14
N ILE A 61 7.41 -17.44 9.80
CA ILE A 61 8.38 -17.51 10.92
C ILE A 61 7.77 -18.24 12.13
N VAL A 62 6.47 -18.04 12.38
CA VAL A 62 5.73 -18.79 13.41
C VAL A 62 5.66 -20.29 13.09
N GLN A 63 5.90 -20.71 11.84
CA GLN A 63 5.94 -22.13 11.45
C GLN A 63 7.26 -22.83 11.78
N ASP A 64 8.33 -22.08 12.12
CA ASP A 64 9.66 -22.64 12.40
C ASP A 64 9.87 -22.99 13.89
N ASP A 65 8.99 -22.55 14.81
CA ASP A 65 9.02 -22.96 16.24
C ASP A 65 8.07 -24.13 16.58
N GLY A 66 7.25 -24.54 15.60
CA GLY A 66 6.49 -25.79 15.64
C GLY A 66 5.02 -25.69 16.00
N GLN A 67 4.41 -24.50 16.18
CA GLN A 67 2.94 -24.39 16.26
C GLN A 67 2.36 -23.25 15.41
N ILE A 68 1.57 -23.63 14.41
CA ILE A 68 0.82 -22.71 13.55
C ILE A 68 -0.63 -22.65 14.06
N GLN A 69 -1.09 -21.48 14.48
CA GLN A 69 -2.52 -21.15 14.54
C GLN A 69 -2.87 -20.36 13.27
N ASP A 70 -3.97 -20.73 12.63
CA ASP A 70 -4.50 -19.98 11.50
C ASP A 70 -4.86 -18.57 11.96
N PHE A 71 -4.25 -17.54 11.37
CA PHE A 71 -4.82 -16.20 11.43
C PHE A 71 -6.04 -16.19 10.48
N GLN A 72 -7.18 -16.60 11.02
CA GLN A 72 -8.48 -16.37 10.40
C GLN A 72 -8.76 -14.87 10.53
N SER A 73 -8.31 -14.07 9.57
CA SER A 73 -8.95 -12.77 9.34
C SER A 73 -10.38 -13.09 8.87
N GLU A 74 -11.30 -13.14 9.83
CA GLU A 74 -12.74 -13.16 9.58
C GLU A 74 -13.14 -11.84 8.92
N ASP A 75 -12.91 -11.72 7.61
CA ASP A 75 -13.67 -10.79 6.78
C ASP A 75 -15.10 -11.36 6.66
N LYS A 76 -15.99 -10.79 7.47
CA LYS A 76 -17.40 -11.10 7.57
C LYS A 76 -18.21 -10.45 6.45
#